data_AF-A0A0G1Q2G5-F1
#
_entry.id   AF-A0A0G1Q2G5-F1
#
_cell.length_a   1.000
_cell.length_b   1.000
_cell.length_c   1.000
_cell.angle_alpha   90.00
_cell.angle_beta   90.00
_cell.angle_gamma   90.00
#
_symmetry.space_group_name_H-M   'P 1'
#
loop_
_entity.id
_entity.type
_entity.pdbx_description
1 polymer ?
#
loop_
_entity_poly.entity_id
_entity_poly.type
_entity_poly.pdbx_seq_one_letter_code
_entity_poly.pdbx_strand_id
1 'polypeptide(L)'
;MRKMSEKRGFTLIELLVVIAIIGILSSVVLASLNTARAKGRDARRLSDLKGIENTILANDKGTVAFAGCVGADAKANTCTDPALSNYSDPSAPSAACTSASVAVCEYSVSQADGDAAATYADWEACAYLENASGSLSAGLISISSTNYSIHAGCN
;
A
#
# COMPACT_ATOMS: atom_id res chain seq x y z
N MET A 1 -52.25 -41.06 23.67
CA MET A 1 -52.16 -40.66 22.25
C MET A 1 -50.76 -40.14 21.97
N ARG A 2 -49.97 -40.84 21.14
CA ARG A 2 -48.61 -40.42 20.76
C ARG A 2 -48.70 -39.50 19.55
N LYS A 3 -48.35 -38.21 19.70
CA LYS A 3 -48.16 -37.29 18.57
C LYS A 3 -47.04 -37.85 17.69
N MET A 4 -47.35 -38.29 16.48
CA MET A 4 -46.33 -38.59 15.49
C MET A 4 -45.70 -37.27 15.04
N SER A 5 -44.42 -37.10 15.29
CA SER A 5 -43.66 -35.94 14.84
C SER A 5 -43.42 -36.08 13.34
N GLU A 6 -44.03 -35.21 12.54
CA GLU A 6 -43.78 -35.17 11.10
C GLU A 6 -42.33 -34.73 10.83
N LYS A 7 -41.54 -35.64 10.27
CA LYS A 7 -40.20 -35.31 9.78
C LYS A 7 -40.35 -34.49 8.50
N ARG A 8 -40.17 -33.17 8.62
CA ARG A 8 -40.08 -32.27 7.46
C ARG A 8 -38.75 -32.52 6.74
N GLY A 9 -38.80 -33.04 5.52
CA GLY A 9 -37.66 -33.19 4.62
C GLY A 9 -37.48 -31.95 3.75
N PHE A 10 -36.23 -31.57 3.48
CA PHE A 10 -35.89 -30.52 2.53
C PHE A 10 -36.03 -31.05 1.11
N THR A 11 -36.63 -30.30 0.20
CA THR A 11 -36.75 -30.69 -1.21
C THR A 11 -35.47 -30.35 -1.98
N LEU A 12 -35.16 -31.12 -3.01
CA LEU A 12 -34.02 -30.84 -3.90
C LEU A 12 -34.15 -29.47 -4.59
N ILE A 13 -35.38 -29.03 -4.89
CA ILE A 13 -35.63 -27.73 -5.51
C ILE A 13 -35.36 -26.58 -4.54
N GLU A 14 -35.71 -26.72 -3.24
CA GLU A 14 -35.37 -25.72 -2.22
C GLU A 14 -33.86 -25.56 -2.08
N LEU A 15 -33.12 -26.67 -2.07
CA LEU A 15 -31.65 -26.62 -2.00
C LEU A 15 -31.04 -25.98 -3.26
N LEU A 16 -31.59 -26.28 -4.44
CA LEU A 16 -31.13 -25.71 -5.72
C LEU A 16 -31.36 -24.19 -5.79
N VAL A 17 -32.52 -23.70 -5.33
CA VAL A 17 -32.81 -22.26 -5.33
C VAL A 17 -31.90 -21.50 -4.36
N VAL A 18 -31.59 -22.08 -3.19
CA VAL A 18 -30.71 -21.44 -2.20
C VAL A 18 -29.30 -21.25 -2.74
N ILE A 19 -28.71 -22.28 -3.35
CA ILE A 19 -27.37 -22.15 -3.94
C ILE A 19 -27.37 -21.15 -5.11
N ALA A 20 -28.47 -21.06 -5.88
CA ALA A 20 -28.60 -20.08 -6.95
C ALA A 20 -28.62 -18.64 -6.39
N ILE A 21 -29.36 -18.38 -5.32
CA ILE A 21 -29.43 -17.06 -4.66
C ILE A 21 -28.06 -16.69 -4.05
N ILE A 22 -27.40 -17.62 -3.34
CA ILE A 22 -26.06 -17.41 -2.77
C ILE A 22 -25.05 -17.09 -3.90
N GLY A 23 -25.14 -17.79 -5.03
CA GLY A 23 -24.30 -17.52 -6.20
C GLY A 23 -24.45 -16.09 -6.73
N ILE A 24 -25.68 -15.60 -6.87
CA ILE A 24 -25.95 -14.23 -7.34
C ILE A 24 -25.42 -13.20 -6.32
N LEU A 25 -25.77 -13.36 -5.04
CA LEU A 25 -25.38 -12.40 -4.00
C LEU A 25 -23.86 -12.36 -3.79
N SER A 26 -23.18 -13.51 -3.82
CA SER A 26 -21.72 -13.57 -3.62
C SER A 26 -20.94 -12.84 -4.72
N SER A 27 -21.42 -12.86 -5.97
CA SER A 27 -20.77 -12.16 -7.08
C SER A 27 -20.71 -10.64 -6.88
N VAL A 28 -21.80 -10.03 -6.40
CA VAL A 28 -21.90 -8.58 -6.16
C VAL A 28 -21.04 -8.16 -4.96
N VAL A 29 -21.05 -8.97 -3.90
CA VAL A 29 -20.27 -8.71 -2.69
C VAL A 29 -18.77 -8.77 -2.98
N LEU A 30 -18.31 -9.72 -3.80
CA LEU A 30 -16.88 -9.86 -4.10
C LEU A 30 -16.33 -8.67 -4.89
N ALA A 31 -17.09 -8.14 -5.85
CA ALA A 31 -16.67 -6.97 -6.63
C ALA A 31 -16.48 -5.73 -5.74
N SER A 32 -17.39 -5.48 -4.79
CA SER A 32 -17.29 -4.34 -3.89
C SER A 32 -16.14 -4.47 -2.87
N LEU A 33 -15.86 -5.69 -2.42
CA LEU A 33 -14.77 -5.95 -1.48
C LEU A 33 -13.38 -5.70 -2.08
N ASN A 34 -13.16 -6.04 -3.34
CA ASN A 34 -11.87 -5.80 -4.00
C ASN A 34 -11.51 -4.31 -4.07
N THR A 35 -12.47 -3.46 -4.44
CA THR A 35 -12.29 -2.00 -4.44
C THR A 35 -12.03 -1.45 -3.03
N ALA A 36 -12.76 -1.96 -2.03
CA ALA A 36 -12.57 -1.52 -0.65
C ALA A 36 -11.17 -1.88 -0.11
N ARG A 37 -10.66 -3.08 -0.43
CA ARG A 37 -9.31 -3.52 -0.05
C ARG A 37 -8.22 -2.66 -0.69
N ALA A 38 -8.36 -2.33 -1.98
CA ALA A 38 -7.41 -1.46 -2.67
C ALA A 38 -7.35 -0.07 -2.04
N LYS A 39 -8.52 0.55 -1.78
CA LYS A 39 -8.59 1.83 -1.04
C LYS A 39 -7.97 1.76 0.37
N GLY A 40 -8.13 0.64 1.06
CA GLY A 40 -7.51 0.41 2.37
C GLY A 40 -5.99 0.36 2.31
N ARG A 41 -5.43 -0.29 1.27
CA ARG A 41 -3.98 -0.27 1.01
C ARG A 41 -3.49 1.14 0.66
N ASP A 42 -4.20 1.84 -0.23
CA ASP A 42 -3.85 3.21 -0.61
C ASP A 42 -3.86 4.17 0.59
N ALA A 43 -4.85 4.07 1.49
CA ALA A 43 -4.88 4.84 2.73
C ALA A 43 -3.67 4.52 3.65
N ARG A 44 -3.26 3.25 3.71
CA ARG A 44 -2.07 2.82 4.46
C ARG A 44 -0.79 3.41 3.85
N ARG A 45 -0.64 3.39 2.52
CA ARG A 45 0.51 3.98 1.81
C ARG A 45 0.68 5.47 2.10
N LEU A 46 -0.41 6.22 2.06
CA LEU A 46 -0.40 7.65 2.39
C LEU A 46 0.02 7.89 3.84
N SER A 47 -0.48 7.08 4.77
CA SER A 47 -0.07 7.14 6.19
C SER A 47 1.39 6.75 6.39
N ASP A 48 1.88 5.72 5.68
CA ASP A 48 3.25 5.24 5.79
C ASP A 48 4.24 6.29 5.25
N LEU A 49 3.96 6.95 4.12
CA LEU A 49 4.78 8.05 3.61
C LEU A 49 4.93 9.19 4.64
N LYS A 50 3.84 9.56 5.32
CA LYS A 50 3.90 10.53 6.43
C LYS A 50 4.67 9.99 7.64
N GLY A 51 4.55 8.69 7.92
CA GLY A 51 5.36 8.03 8.96
C GLY A 51 6.86 8.06 8.65
N ILE A 52 7.22 7.81 7.40
CA ILE A 52 8.59 7.86 6.87
C ILE A 52 9.16 9.27 7.06
N GLU A 53 8.45 10.30 6.58
CA GLU A 53 8.82 11.72 6.78
C GLU A 53 9.08 12.03 8.25
N ASN A 54 8.12 11.73 9.12
CA ASN A 54 8.24 12.00 10.56
C ASN A 54 9.44 11.30 11.19
N THR A 55 9.72 10.07 10.77
CA THR A 55 10.83 9.26 11.28
C THR A 55 12.18 9.81 10.84
N ILE A 56 12.29 10.27 9.60
CA ILE A 56 13.50 10.92 9.08
C ILE A 56 13.75 12.22 9.84
N LEU A 57 12.73 13.08 9.96
CA LEU A 57 12.84 14.38 10.64
C LEU A 57 13.15 14.25 12.12
N ALA A 58 12.59 13.25 12.81
CA ALA A 58 12.87 13.00 14.22
C ALA A 58 14.31 12.54 14.49
N ASN A 59 15.00 12.01 13.47
CA ASN A 59 16.36 11.47 13.57
C ASN A 59 17.36 12.28 12.72
N ASP A 60 17.04 13.53 12.39
CA ASP A 60 17.85 14.35 11.49
C ASP A 60 19.33 14.41 11.95
N LYS A 61 20.22 14.02 11.03
CA LYS A 61 21.68 14.03 11.19
C LYS A 61 22.36 14.85 10.08
N GLY A 62 21.62 15.68 9.35
CA GLY A 62 22.13 16.46 8.23
C GLY A 62 22.59 15.57 7.06
N THR A 63 23.81 15.77 6.57
CA THR A 63 24.28 15.13 5.33
C THR A 63 24.69 13.65 5.48
N VAL A 64 24.33 13.01 6.60
CA VAL A 64 24.62 11.59 6.81
C VAL A 64 23.70 10.75 5.92
N ALA A 65 24.27 9.78 5.21
CA ALA A 65 23.48 8.82 4.42
C ALA A 65 22.68 7.88 5.34
N PHE A 66 21.49 7.48 4.89
CA PHE A 66 20.71 6.48 5.60
C PHE A 66 21.47 5.15 5.65
N ALA A 67 21.49 4.51 6.82
CA ALA A 67 22.19 3.24 6.98
C ALA A 67 21.31 2.10 6.46
N GLY A 68 21.90 1.17 5.71
CA GLY A 68 21.23 -0.03 5.20
C GLY A 68 20.57 0.13 3.83
N CYS A 69 20.28 1.36 3.38
CA CYS A 69 19.88 1.65 2.01
C CYS A 69 21.07 2.20 1.22
N VAL A 70 21.42 1.53 0.11
CA VAL A 70 22.58 1.87 -0.71
C VAL A 70 22.13 2.10 -2.14
N GLY A 71 22.55 3.22 -2.71
CA GLY A 71 22.20 3.64 -4.07
C GLY A 71 20.83 4.34 -4.16
N ALA A 72 20.50 4.78 -5.37
CA ALA A 72 19.19 5.29 -5.73
C ALA A 72 18.10 4.22 -5.56
N ASP A 73 16.86 4.68 -5.35
CA ASP A 73 15.66 3.85 -5.23
C ASP A 73 15.79 2.68 -4.24
N ALA A 74 16.58 2.86 -3.18
CA ALA A 74 16.79 1.81 -2.21
C ALA A 74 15.49 1.53 -1.45
N LYS A 75 15.14 0.26 -1.27
CA LYS A 75 13.90 -0.10 -0.56
C LYS A 75 13.93 0.45 0.86
N ALA A 76 12.88 1.16 1.26
CA ALA A 76 12.74 1.71 2.60
C ALA A 76 12.86 0.60 3.66
N ASN A 77 12.33 -0.59 3.37
CA ASN A 77 12.36 -1.73 4.29
C ASN A 77 13.78 -2.29 4.57
N THR A 78 14.79 -1.89 3.79
CA THR A 78 16.21 -2.27 3.99
C THR A 78 17.00 -1.25 4.81
N CYS A 79 16.48 -0.04 4.99
CA CYS A 79 17.13 1.00 5.78
C CYS A 79 17.00 0.70 7.28
N THR A 80 18.12 0.49 7.95
CA THR A 80 18.18 0.27 9.40
C THR A 80 18.17 1.57 10.18
N ASP A 81 18.67 2.66 9.61
CA ASP A 81 18.65 4.01 10.17
C ASP A 81 18.16 4.97 9.06
N PRO A 82 17.04 5.68 9.22
CA PRO A 82 16.28 5.97 10.46
C PRO A 82 15.22 4.94 10.86
N ALA A 83 15.47 3.63 10.69
CA ALA A 83 14.51 2.56 10.97
C ALA A 83 13.28 2.58 10.05
N LEU A 84 13.51 2.87 8.76
CA LEU A 84 12.48 2.76 7.73
C LEU A 84 12.09 1.30 7.44
N SER A 85 12.85 0.33 7.96
CA SER A 85 12.51 -1.10 8.01
C SER A 85 11.12 -1.43 8.57
N ASN A 86 10.50 -0.51 9.31
CA ASN A 86 9.13 -0.63 9.82
C ASN A 86 8.03 -0.32 8.78
N TYR A 87 8.40 0.25 7.63
CA TYR A 87 7.47 0.62 6.57
C TYR A 87 7.69 -0.27 5.36
N SER A 88 6.64 -0.97 4.95
CA SER A 88 6.63 -1.85 3.78
C SER A 88 5.28 -1.76 3.09
N ASP A 89 5.26 -1.88 1.76
CA ASP A 89 4.00 -1.79 1.04
C ASP A 89 3.09 -2.96 1.45
N PRO A 90 1.79 -2.73 1.73
CA PRO A 90 0.88 -3.78 2.18
C PRO A 90 0.66 -4.91 1.17
N SER A 91 1.11 -4.74 -0.08
CA SER A 91 1.07 -5.76 -1.13
C SER A 91 2.37 -6.57 -1.23
N ALA A 92 3.41 -6.22 -0.46
CA ALA A 92 4.73 -6.84 -0.41
C ALA A 92 5.36 -7.14 -1.80
N PRO A 93 5.42 -6.17 -2.73
CA PRO A 93 6.10 -6.32 -4.00
C PRO A 93 7.62 -6.49 -3.84
N SER A 94 8.25 -7.16 -4.81
CA SER A 94 9.69 -7.42 -4.79
C SER A 94 10.53 -6.31 -5.42
N ALA A 95 9.94 -5.43 -6.23
CA ALA A 95 10.63 -4.32 -6.88
C ALA A 95 10.47 -3.03 -6.06
N ALA A 96 11.53 -2.24 -5.94
CA ALA A 96 11.45 -0.89 -5.36
C ALA A 96 10.71 0.05 -6.31
N CYS A 97 10.08 1.09 -5.78
CA CYS A 97 9.56 2.17 -6.60
C CYS A 97 10.71 2.97 -7.23
N THR A 98 10.58 3.21 -8.52
CA THR A 98 11.50 4.03 -9.35
C THR A 98 10.64 4.94 -10.21
N SER A 99 11.20 6.01 -10.80
CA SER A 99 10.46 6.88 -11.74
C SER A 99 9.83 6.16 -12.94
N ALA A 100 10.34 4.98 -13.30
CA ALA A 100 9.80 4.16 -14.38
C ALA A 100 8.71 3.16 -13.93
N SER A 101 8.35 3.12 -12.65
CA SER A 101 7.40 2.14 -12.12
C SER A 101 5.98 2.40 -12.59
N VAL A 102 5.37 1.40 -13.23
CA VAL A 102 4.01 1.44 -13.80
C VAL A 102 3.03 0.49 -13.09
N ALA A 103 3.45 -0.08 -11.96
CA ALA A 103 2.68 -1.00 -11.15
C ALA A 103 3.09 -0.89 -9.68
N VAL A 104 2.35 -1.57 -8.79
CA VAL A 104 2.64 -1.60 -7.36
C VAL A 104 4.08 -2.02 -7.10
N CYS A 105 4.78 -1.21 -6.31
CA CYS A 105 6.18 -1.33 -5.97
C CYS A 105 6.40 -1.06 -4.47
N GLU A 106 7.54 -1.50 -3.96
CA GLU A 106 7.92 -1.38 -2.56
C GLU A 106 8.37 0.05 -2.32
N TYR A 107 8.05 0.62 -1.15
CA TYR A 107 8.51 1.96 -0.80
C TYR A 107 10.01 2.08 -1.00
N SER A 108 10.44 3.15 -1.66
CA SER A 108 11.83 3.41 -1.95
C SER A 108 12.24 4.78 -1.40
N VAL A 109 13.53 4.93 -1.18
CA VAL A 109 14.15 6.18 -0.81
C VAL A 109 15.41 6.43 -1.64
N SER A 110 15.58 7.67 -2.06
CA SER A 110 16.71 8.19 -2.84
C SER A 110 16.98 9.64 -2.41
N GLN A 111 18.02 10.27 -2.93
CA GLN A 111 18.11 11.74 -2.92
C GLN A 111 16.99 12.34 -3.77
N ALA A 112 16.62 13.60 -3.54
CA ALA A 112 15.51 14.23 -4.25
C ALA A 112 15.77 14.49 -5.75
N ASP A 113 16.94 14.14 -6.27
CA ASP A 113 17.26 14.09 -7.70
C ASP A 113 17.20 12.66 -8.29
N GLY A 114 17.00 11.64 -7.45
CA GLY A 114 16.88 10.24 -7.85
C GLY A 114 18.20 9.52 -8.16
N ASP A 115 19.36 10.18 -8.05
CA ASP A 115 20.61 9.64 -8.59
C ASP A 115 21.50 8.92 -7.55
N ALA A 116 21.19 9.05 -6.26
CA ALA A 116 22.03 8.55 -5.18
C ALA A 116 21.26 8.10 -3.94
N ALA A 117 22.01 7.55 -2.96
CA ALA A 117 21.48 7.13 -1.68
C ALA A 117 21.01 8.33 -0.84
N ALA A 118 19.80 8.20 -0.27
CA ALA A 118 19.19 9.22 0.56
C ALA A 118 20.07 9.62 1.76
N THR A 119 20.00 10.89 2.12
CA THR A 119 20.61 11.47 3.33
C THR A 119 19.53 12.19 4.15
N TYR A 120 19.79 12.53 5.41
CA TYR A 120 18.78 13.29 6.19
C TYR A 120 18.54 14.70 5.64
N ALA A 121 19.56 15.31 5.03
CA ALA A 121 19.48 16.63 4.41
C ALA A 121 18.82 16.61 3.03
N ASP A 122 18.93 15.49 2.31
CA ASP A 122 18.40 15.32 0.96
C ASP A 122 17.88 13.90 0.75
N TRP A 123 16.55 13.81 0.69
CA TRP A 123 15.82 12.58 0.49
C TRP A 123 14.51 12.83 -0.26
N GLU A 124 14.05 11.78 -0.93
CA GLU A 124 12.70 11.59 -1.44
C GLU A 124 12.28 10.16 -1.09
N ALA A 125 11.03 9.99 -0.65
CA ALA A 125 10.42 8.70 -0.40
C ALA A 125 9.27 8.50 -1.39
N CYS A 126 9.27 7.37 -2.10
CA CYS A 126 8.29 7.08 -3.14
C CYS A 126 7.42 5.86 -2.80
N ALA A 127 6.17 5.91 -3.26
CA ALA A 127 5.19 4.83 -3.18
C ALA A 127 4.29 4.80 -4.43
N TYR A 128 3.45 3.78 -4.56
CA TYR A 128 2.54 3.64 -5.70
C TYR A 128 1.07 3.52 -5.25
N LEU A 129 0.22 4.45 -5.68
CA LEU A 129 -1.22 4.38 -5.48
C LEU A 129 -1.88 3.52 -6.56
N GLU A 130 -2.66 2.53 -6.14
CA GLU A 130 -3.46 1.69 -7.05
C GLU A 130 -4.66 2.45 -7.61
N ASN A 131 -5.21 3.39 -6.84
CA ASN A 131 -6.35 4.21 -7.21
C ASN A 131 -6.10 5.68 -6.89
N ALA A 132 -6.83 6.57 -7.57
CA ALA A 132 -6.85 7.98 -7.22
C ALA A 132 -7.37 8.20 -5.79
N SER A 133 -6.74 9.11 -5.07
CA SER A 133 -7.06 9.44 -3.68
C SER A 133 -6.96 10.96 -3.46
N GLY A 134 -8.09 11.59 -3.13
CA GLY A 134 -8.16 13.06 -3.04
C GLY A 134 -7.81 13.70 -4.39
N SER A 135 -6.83 14.61 -4.38
CA SER A 135 -6.31 15.27 -5.59
C SER A 135 -5.21 14.48 -6.30
N LEU A 136 -4.80 13.31 -5.78
CA LEU A 136 -3.75 12.48 -6.35
C LEU A 136 -4.34 11.50 -7.36
N SER A 137 -3.73 11.42 -8.54
CA SER A 137 -4.00 10.34 -9.50
C SER A 137 -3.45 9.01 -8.99
N ALA A 138 -3.98 7.90 -9.50
CA ALA A 138 -3.30 6.61 -9.39
C ALA A 138 -1.92 6.69 -10.07
N GLY A 139 -0.96 5.93 -9.55
CA GLY A 139 0.44 5.93 -9.99
C GLY A 139 1.42 6.27 -8.88
N LEU A 140 2.63 6.64 -9.28
CA LEU A 140 3.67 7.04 -8.35
C LEU A 140 3.28 8.30 -7.59
N ILE A 141 3.62 8.29 -6.30
CA ILE A 141 3.53 9.44 -5.41
C ILE A 141 4.80 9.52 -4.58
N SER A 142 5.16 10.73 -4.17
CA SER A 142 6.34 10.93 -3.35
C SER A 142 6.16 12.08 -2.36
N ILE A 143 7.09 12.12 -1.42
CA ILE A 143 7.32 13.20 -0.48
C ILE A 143 8.82 13.37 -0.30
N SER A 144 9.30 14.60 -0.19
CA SER A 144 10.74 14.88 -0.19
C SER A 144 11.15 15.96 0.80
N SER A 145 12.45 16.07 1.00
CA SER A 145 13.11 17.12 1.80
C SER A 145 12.84 18.55 1.28
N THR A 146 12.51 18.69 -0.01
CA THR A 146 12.19 19.98 -0.66
C THR A 146 10.68 20.24 -0.73
N ASN A 147 9.86 19.19 -0.65
CA ASN A 147 8.41 19.28 -0.66
C ASN A 147 7.78 18.32 0.37
N TYR A 148 7.44 18.87 1.54
CA TYR A 148 6.80 18.17 2.66
C TYR A 148 5.30 17.84 2.44
N SER A 149 4.80 17.99 1.22
CA SER A 149 3.46 17.57 0.83
C SER A 149 3.51 16.40 -0.13
N ILE A 150 2.63 15.41 0.05
CA ILE A 150 2.56 14.26 -0.85
C ILE A 150 2.05 14.77 -2.21
N HIS A 151 2.81 14.49 -3.27
CA HIS A 151 2.45 14.84 -4.64
C HIS A 151 2.58 13.65 -5.58
N ALA A 152 2.08 13.81 -6.80
CA ALA A 152 2.23 12.80 -7.85
C ALA A 152 3.66 12.79 -8.41
N GLY A 153 4.10 11.62 -8.85
CA GLY A 153 5.44 11.38 -9.36
C GLY A 153 6.39 10.82 -8.30
N CYS A 154 7.58 10.49 -8.78
CA CYS A 154 8.79 10.13 -8.05
C CYS A 154 9.92 10.53 -9.02
N ASN A 155 10.99 11.18 -8.55
CA ASN A 155 12.05 11.65 -9.44
C ASN A 155 12.72 10.52 -10.24
#